data_AF-A0A100WBI7-F1
#
_entry.id   AF-A0A100WBI7-F1
#
_cell.length_a   1.000
_cell.length_b   1.000
_cell.length_c   1.000
_cell.angle_alpha   90.00
_cell.angle_beta   90.00
_cell.angle_gamma   90.00
#
_symmetry.space_group_name_H-M   'P 1'
#
loop_
_entity.id
_entity.type
_entity.pdbx_description
1 polymer ?
#
loop_
_entity_poly.entity_id
_entity_poly.type
_entity_poly.pdbx_seq_one_letter_code
_entity_poly.pdbx_strand_id
1 'polypeptide(L)'
;MSAPPDSSYGYHIVPLALAWDLGARDWPQPQRLRFANDPANLIAVAGQANQDKGDAEPARWMPPNHAFWCQYAVQFAAVLRGYRLPVDAPSAAVLRDAAGTCPAG
;
A
#
# COMPACT_ATOMS: atom_id res chain seq x y z
N MET A 1 -6.05 10.64 8.99
CA MET A 1 -4.90 10.10 9.76
C MET A 1 -3.66 10.79 9.23
N SER A 2 -2.92 11.57 10.03
CA SER A 2 -1.71 12.23 9.53
C SER A 2 -0.50 11.34 9.76
N ALA A 3 0.38 11.24 8.77
CA ALA A 3 1.67 10.58 8.92
C ALA A 3 2.51 11.29 10.00
N PRO A 4 3.28 10.55 10.83
CA PRO A 4 4.24 11.18 11.73
C PRO A 4 5.31 11.95 10.93
N PRO A 5 5.94 12.98 11.53
CA PRO A 5 6.79 13.94 10.81
C PRO A 5 8.05 13.32 10.16
N ASP A 6 8.49 12.15 10.61
CA ASP A 6 9.59 11.37 10.06
C ASP A 6 9.21 10.50 8.84
N SER A 7 7.91 10.34 8.56
CA SER A 7 7.40 9.52 7.46
C SER A 7 7.44 10.21 6.10
N SER A 8 7.90 11.47 6.04
CA SER A 8 7.99 12.28 4.82
C SER A 8 8.98 11.76 3.77
N TYR A 9 9.83 10.77 4.13
CA TYR A 9 10.80 10.14 3.23
C TYR A 9 10.43 8.70 2.82
N GLY A 10 9.33 8.14 3.34
CA GLY A 10 8.89 6.77 3.06
C GLY A 10 7.62 6.73 2.20
N TYR A 11 7.57 5.81 1.25
CA TYR A 11 6.35 5.50 0.52
C TYR A 11 5.59 4.39 1.24
N HIS A 12 4.33 4.66 1.59
CA HIS A 12 3.44 3.62 2.09
C HIS A 12 2.89 2.80 0.94
N ILE A 13 3.12 1.48 0.94
CA ILE A 13 2.53 0.57 -0.06
C ILE A 13 1.01 0.64 -0.02
N VAL A 14 0.42 0.58 1.17
CA VAL A 14 -0.98 0.90 1.43
C VAL A 14 -1.03 2.28 2.10
N PRO A 15 -1.54 3.32 1.41
CA PRO A 15 -1.63 4.67 1.96
C PRO A 15 -2.39 4.73 3.28
N LEU A 16 -1.99 5.64 4.16
CA LEU A 16 -2.62 5.77 5.48
C LEU A 16 -4.09 6.21 5.39
N ALA A 17 -4.45 7.08 4.43
CA ALA A 17 -5.85 7.49 4.27
C ALA A 17 -6.68 6.37 3.61
N LEU A 18 -6.13 5.63 2.64
CA LEU A 18 -6.81 4.45 2.11
C LEU A 18 -7.09 3.44 3.23
N ALA A 19 -6.10 3.13 4.07
CA ALA A 19 -6.29 2.24 5.21
C ALA A 19 -7.37 2.74 6.17
N TRP A 20 -7.44 4.06 6.41
CA TRP A 20 -8.48 4.69 7.21
C TRP A 20 -9.88 4.37 6.69
N ASP A 21 -10.08 4.56 5.38
CA ASP A 21 -11.37 4.31 4.71
C ASP A 21 -11.72 2.82 4.67
N LEU A 22 -10.72 1.94 4.61
CA LEU A 22 -10.89 0.49 4.65
C LEU A 22 -11.15 -0.07 6.06
N GLY A 23 -11.18 0.77 7.10
CA GLY A 23 -11.56 0.37 8.47
C GLY A 23 -10.50 0.61 9.54
N ALA A 24 -9.30 1.11 9.19
CA ALA A 24 -8.27 1.43 10.18
C ALA A 24 -8.70 2.58 11.12
N ARG A 25 -9.72 3.36 10.75
CA ARG A 25 -10.32 4.38 11.62
C ARG A 25 -10.84 3.83 12.94
N ASP A 26 -11.27 2.56 12.97
CA ASP A 26 -11.85 1.88 14.12
C ASP A 26 -10.78 1.21 15.01
N TRP A 27 -9.52 1.23 14.58
CA TRP A 27 -8.43 0.65 15.34
C TRP A 27 -8.00 1.51 16.55
N PRO A 28 -7.54 0.87 17.64
CA PRO A 28 -6.88 1.58 18.72
C PRO A 28 -5.60 2.27 18.21
N GLN A 29 -5.24 3.41 18.80
CA GLN A 29 -4.07 4.19 18.40
C GLN A 29 -2.77 3.38 18.27
N PRO A 30 -2.42 2.44 19.17
CA PRO A 30 -1.21 1.64 19.04
C PRO A 30 -1.18 0.78 17.75
N GLN A 31 -2.34 0.31 17.27
CA GLN A 31 -2.39 -0.47 16.04
C GLN A 31 -2.20 0.41 14.80
N ARG A 32 -2.77 1.63 14.81
CA ARG A 32 -2.55 2.62 13.75
C ARG A 32 -1.09 3.06 13.66
N LEU A 33 -0.42 3.23 14.80
CA LEU A 33 1.01 3.53 14.85
C LEU A 33 1.87 2.36 14.34
N ARG A 34 1.51 1.11 14.69
CA ARG A 34 2.19 -0.06 14.12
C ARG A 34 2.06 -0.11 12.60
N PHE A 35 0.86 0.09 12.06
CA PHE A 35 0.63 0.13 10.61
C PHE A 35 1.43 1.22 9.89
N ALA A 36 1.49 2.43 10.48
CA ALA A 36 2.20 3.56 9.89
C ALA A 36 3.72 3.36 9.84
N ASN A 37 4.27 2.56 10.76
CA ASN A 37 5.70 2.30 10.91
C ASN A 37 6.10 0.88 10.49
N ASP A 38 5.20 0.11 9.88
CA ASP A 38 5.47 -1.27 9.49
C ASP A 38 6.48 -1.29 8.31
N PRO A 39 7.65 -1.93 8.45
CA PRO A 39 8.60 -2.06 7.36
C PRO A 39 8.01 -2.76 6.13
N ALA A 40 7.03 -3.66 6.30
CA ALA A 40 6.33 -4.28 5.18
C ALA A 40 5.41 -3.30 4.44
N ASN A 41 4.98 -2.22 5.10
CA ASN A 41 4.21 -1.14 4.48
C ASN A 41 5.08 0.03 4.01
N LEU A 42 6.40 0.01 4.22
CA LEU A 42 7.31 1.11 3.87
C LEU A 42 8.29 0.67 2.79
N ILE A 43 8.39 1.43 1.71
CA ILE A 43 9.50 1.30 0.75
C ILE A 43 10.23 2.63 0.61
N ALA A 44 11.56 2.54 0.45
CA ALA A 44 12.36 3.69 0.08
C ALA A 44 12.21 3.93 -1.42
N VAL A 45 11.55 5.01 -1.80
CA VAL A 45 11.46 5.48 -3.20
C VAL A 45 11.82 6.95 -3.28
N ALA A 46 12.39 7.36 -4.41
CA ALA A 46 12.56 8.77 -4.72
C ALA A 46 11.17 9.45 -4.79
N GLY A 47 11.03 10.60 -4.14
CA GLY A 47 9.75 11.18 -3.71
C GLY A 47 8.67 11.43 -4.77
N GLN A 48 9.00 11.48 -6.06
CA GLN A 48 8.02 11.76 -7.11
C GLN A 48 6.92 10.69 -7.21
N ALA A 49 7.28 9.40 -7.10
CA ALA A 49 6.32 8.31 -7.16
C ALA A 49 5.34 8.30 -5.97
N ASN A 50 5.74 8.86 -4.82
CA ASN A 50 4.87 8.98 -3.64
C ASN A 50 3.86 10.12 -3.82
N GLN A 51 4.29 11.22 -4.44
CA GLN A 51 3.41 12.36 -4.73
C GLN A 51 2.36 12.01 -5.78
N ASP A 52 2.74 11.30 -6.84
CA ASP A 52 1.82 10.97 -7.94
C ASP A 52 0.72 9.98 -7.52
N LYS A 53 1.01 9.11 -6.53
CA LYS A 53 0.05 8.15 -5.99
C LYS A 53 -0.96 8.79 -5.03
N GLY A 54 -0.47 9.62 -4.09
CA GLY A 54 -1.27 10.08 -2.96
C GLY A 54 -1.92 8.92 -2.20
N ASP A 55 -3.24 9.01 -1.98
CA ASP A 55 -4.03 8.00 -1.27
C ASP A 55 -4.72 6.99 -2.19
N ALA A 56 -4.32 6.90 -3.45
CA ALA A 56 -4.97 6.04 -4.43
C ALA A 56 -4.81 4.54 -4.15
N GLU A 57 -5.91 3.81 -4.37
CA GLU A 57 -5.97 2.36 -4.45
C GLU A 57 -5.44 1.83 -5.80
N PRO A 58 -5.06 0.53 -5.89
CA PRO A 58 -4.51 -0.07 -7.12
C PRO A 58 -5.38 0.10 -8.37
N ALA A 59 -6.71 0.17 -8.22
CA ALA A 59 -7.62 0.42 -9.34
C ALA A 59 -7.43 1.80 -10.00
N ARG A 60 -6.92 2.78 -9.25
CA ARG A 60 -6.74 4.16 -9.70
C ARG A 60 -5.30 4.50 -10.03
N TRP A 61 -4.35 3.80 -9.43
CA TRP A 61 -2.93 4.04 -9.65
C TRP A 61 -2.13 2.75 -9.48
N MET A 62 -1.20 2.51 -10.39
CA MET A 62 -0.16 1.49 -10.29
C MET A 62 1.20 2.14 -10.57
N PRO A 63 2.31 1.58 -10.04
CA PRO A 63 3.64 2.09 -10.33
C PRO A 63 3.92 2.11 -11.85
N PRO A 64 4.49 3.19 -12.41
CA PRO A 64 4.77 3.27 -13.85
C PRO A 64 5.84 2.27 -14.31
N ASN A 65 6.68 1.77 -13.39
CA ASN A 65 7.62 0.70 -13.67
C ASN A 65 6.92 -0.67 -13.61
N HIS A 66 6.60 -1.24 -14.79
CA HIS A 66 5.94 -2.54 -14.90
C HIS A 66 6.76 -3.69 -14.29
N ALA A 67 8.10 -3.61 -14.28
CA ALA A 67 8.93 -4.64 -13.65
C ALA A 67 8.71 -4.73 -12.13
N PHE A 68 8.13 -3.69 -11.51
CA PHE A 68 7.81 -3.65 -10.09
C PHE A 68 6.40 -4.17 -9.75
N TRP A 69 5.56 -4.48 -10.73
CA TRP A 69 4.14 -4.79 -10.51
C TRP A 69 3.92 -6.03 -9.64
N CYS A 70 4.64 -7.12 -9.91
CA CYS A 70 4.58 -8.32 -9.08
C CYS A 70 4.91 -8.00 -7.60
N GLN A 71 6.04 -7.34 -7.36
CA GLN A 71 6.47 -7.00 -6.00
C GLN A 71 5.45 -6.09 -5.31
N TYR A 72 4.98 -5.05 -6.01
CA TYR A 72 3.95 -4.16 -5.51
C TYR A 72 2.67 -4.92 -5.12
N ALA A 73 2.16 -5.76 -6.01
CA ALA A 73 0.92 -6.49 -5.78
C ALA A 73 1.04 -7.46 -4.60
N VAL A 74 2.13 -8.23 -4.53
CA VAL A 74 2.39 -9.17 -3.43
C VAL A 74 2.50 -8.43 -2.11
N GLN A 75 3.26 -7.33 -2.06
CA GLN A 75 3.46 -6.55 -0.84
C GLN A 75 2.16 -5.86 -0.38
N PHE A 76 1.39 -5.29 -1.31
CA PHE A 76 0.09 -4.68 -1.01
C PHE A 76 -0.89 -5.70 -0.41
N ALA A 77 -1.00 -6.88 -1.01
CA ALA A 77 -1.86 -7.95 -0.48
C ALA A 77 -1.36 -8.47 0.88
N ALA A 78 -0.05 -8.58 1.07
CA ALA A 78 0.54 -9.01 2.34
C ALA A 78 0.22 -8.04 3.49
N VAL A 79 0.36 -6.72 3.24
CA VAL A 79 0.01 -5.68 4.22
C VAL A 79 -1.48 -5.72 4.57
N LEU A 80 -2.37 -5.71 3.58
CA LEU A 80 -3.81 -5.76 3.84
C LEU A 80 -4.19 -7.02 4.64
N ARG A 81 -3.64 -8.18 4.27
CA ARG A 81 -3.86 -9.45 4.99
C ARG A 81 -3.36 -9.37 6.44
N GLY A 82 -2.15 -8.85 6.66
CA GLY A 82 -1.56 -8.74 8.00
C GLY A 82 -2.40 -7.90 8.96
N TYR A 83 -3.06 -6.87 8.44
CA TYR A 83 -3.92 -5.97 9.22
C TYR A 83 -5.41 -6.26 9.10
N ARG A 84 -5.80 -7.31 8.38
CA ARG A 84 -7.20 -7.70 8.12
C ARG A 84 -8.03 -6.58 7.50
N LEU A 85 -7.41 -5.79 6.63
CA LEU A 85 -8.10 -4.79 5.82
C LEU A 85 -8.68 -5.45 4.55
N PRO A 86 -9.89 -5.08 4.12
CA PRO A 86 -10.45 -5.53 2.86
C PRO A 86 -9.71 -4.89 1.66
N VAL A 87 -9.98 -5.43 0.48
CA VAL A 87 -9.63 -4.81 -0.80
C VAL A 87 -10.90 -4.72 -1.64
N ASP A 88 -11.10 -3.60 -2.33
CA ASP A 88 -12.23 -3.44 -3.24
C ASP A 88 -12.08 -4.35 -4.48
N ALA A 89 -13.22 -4.67 -5.11
CA ALA A 89 -13.22 -5.61 -6.24
C ALA A 89 -12.40 -5.13 -7.46
N PRO A 90 -12.48 -3.85 -7.89
CA PRO A 90 -11.60 -3.31 -8.93
C PRO A 90 -10.10 -3.46 -8.62
N SER A 91 -9.66 -3.07 -7.41
CA SER A 91 -8.26 -3.18 -7.01
C SER A 91 -7.81 -4.63 -6.91
N ALA A 92 -8.69 -5.54 -6.47
CA ALA A 92 -8.41 -6.96 -6.44
C ALA A 92 -8.16 -7.54 -7.85
N ALA A 93 -8.84 -7.04 -8.89
CA ALA A 93 -8.57 -7.44 -10.26
C ALA A 93 -7.17 -6.96 -10.70
N VAL A 94 -6.86 -5.69 -10.51
CA VAL A 94 -5.55 -5.11 -10.86
C VAL A 94 -4.39 -5.82 -10.13
N LEU A 95 -4.55 -6.09 -8.84
CA LEU A 95 -3.54 -6.80 -8.06
C LEU A 95 -3.33 -8.24 -8.56
N ARG A 96 -4.39 -8.94 -9.01
CA ARG A 96 -4.26 -10.28 -9.60
C ARG A 96 -3.52 -10.23 -10.93
N ASP A 97 -3.85 -9.27 -11.79
CA ASP A 97 -3.17 -9.10 -13.08
C ASP A 97 -1.68 -8.78 -12.88
N ALA A 98 -1.37 -7.88 -11.95
CA ALA A 98 0.01 -7.55 -11.56
C ALA A 98 0.75 -8.74 -10.93
N ALA A 99 0.09 -9.56 -10.10
CA ALA A 99 0.67 -10.80 -9.59
C ALA A 99 0.94 -11.83 -10.70
N GLY A 100 0.21 -11.77 -11.81
CA GLY A 100 0.47 -12.57 -13.00
C GLY A 100 1.82 -12.27 -13.68
N THR A 101 2.46 -11.14 -13.36
CA THR A 101 3.79 -10.79 -13.89
C THR A 101 4.94 -11.33 -13.03
N CYS A 102 4.65 -12.12 -11.99
CA CYS A 102 5.69 -12.66 -11.13
C CYS A 102 6.58 -13.67 -11.88
N PRO A 103 7.89 -13.71 -11.61
CA PRO A 103 8.77 -14.72 -12.19
C PRO A 103 8.24 -16.13 -11.89
N ALA A 104 8.14 -16.95 -12.93
CA ALA A 104 7.98 -18.38 -12.75
C ALA A 104 9.30 -18.92 -12.17
N GLY A 105 9.20 -19.68 -11.07
CA GLY A 105 10.34 -20.36 -10.45
C GLY A 105 10.89 -21.49 -11.31
#